data_AF-A0A915PGA2-F1
#
_entry.id   AF-A0A915PGA2-F1
#
_cell.length_a   1.000
_cell.length_b   1.000
_cell.length_c   1.000
_cell.angle_alpha   90.00
_cell.angle_beta   90.00
_cell.angle_gamma   90.00
#
_symmetry.space_group_name_H-M   'P 1'
#
loop_
_entity.id
_entity.type
_entity.pdbx_description
1 polymer ?
#
loop_
_entity_poly.entity_id
_entity_poly.type
_entity_poly.pdbx_seq_one_letter_code
_entity_poly.pdbx_strand_id
1 'polypeptide(L)'
;MYAAELYSLATPRQIQVPGSILIGGLFPIHESSRNTSGSTLCGRIKADQGVQRMVSMLYALEQINKNHRILPGIQLGAQILDSW
;
A
#
# COMPACT_ATOMS: atom_id res chain seq x y z
N MET A 1 -5.70 32.30 3.50
CA MET A 1 -5.63 31.87 2.09
C MET A 1 -4.26 31.28 1.74
N TYR A 2 -3.63 30.47 2.61
CA TYR A 2 -2.27 29.94 2.39
C TYR A 2 -2.13 28.41 2.61
N ALA A 3 -3.22 27.69 2.90
CA ALA A 3 -3.16 26.26 3.24
C ALA A 3 -3.53 25.32 2.07
N ALA A 4 -4.18 25.84 1.02
CA ALA A 4 -4.64 25.02 -0.11
C ALA A 4 -3.55 24.77 -1.17
N GLU A 5 -2.48 25.58 -1.20
CA GLU A 5 -1.45 25.54 -2.24
C GLU A 5 -0.31 24.55 -1.96
N LEU A 6 -0.24 23.94 -0.76
CA LEU A 6 0.78 22.94 -0.42
C LEU A 6 0.31 21.48 -0.58
N TYR A 7 -0.96 21.24 -0.95
CA TYR A 7 -1.54 19.90 -1.06
C TYR A 7 -1.59 19.31 -2.47
N SER A 8 -1.00 19.97 -3.47
CA SER A 8 -0.85 19.40 -4.82
C SER A 8 0.57 18.90 -5.10
N LEU A 9 1.21 18.27 -4.11
CA LEU A 9 2.19 17.23 -4.41
C LEU A 9 1.35 15.98 -4.70
N ALA A 10 1.32 15.56 -5.97
CA ALA A 10 0.53 14.43 -6.43
C ALA A 10 0.59 13.28 -5.42
N THR A 11 -0.53 12.97 -4.77
CA THR A 11 -0.58 11.91 -3.76
C THR A 11 -0.12 10.62 -4.41
N PRO A 12 0.87 9.91 -3.84
CA PRO A 12 1.37 8.69 -4.44
C PRO A 12 0.23 7.68 -4.57
N ARG A 13 0.20 6.94 -5.70
CA ARG A 13 -0.76 5.85 -5.90
C ARG A 13 -0.54 4.83 -4.80
N GLN A 14 -1.60 4.57 -4.04
CA GLN A 14 -1.57 3.72 -2.87
C GLN A 14 -2.92 3.03 -2.70
N ILE A 15 -2.93 1.94 -1.95
CA ILE A 15 -4.16 1.34 -1.44
C ILE A 15 -4.33 1.79 0.00
N GLN A 16 -5.54 2.25 0.33
CA GLN A 16 -5.93 2.57 1.71
C GLN A 16 -7.14 1.72 2.10
N VAL A 17 -7.01 1.03 3.23
CA VAL A 17 -8.11 0.36 3.91
C VAL A 17 -8.26 1.04 5.27
N PRO A 18 -9.43 1.59 5.60
CA PRO A 18 -9.64 2.27 6.88
C PRO A 18 -9.56 1.27 8.04
N GLY A 19 -9.17 1.77 9.20
CA GLY A 19 -9.13 1.02 10.45
C GLY A 19 -8.65 1.89 11.60
N SER A 20 -8.85 1.43 12.83
CA SER A 20 -8.38 2.10 14.05
C SER A 20 -6.86 2.13 14.14
N ILE A 21 -6.20 1.10 13.58
CA ILE A 21 -4.75 1.00 13.44
C ILE A 21 -4.44 0.69 11.98
N LEU A 22 -3.59 1.50 11.36
CA LEU A 22 -3.17 1.30 9.98
C LEU A 22 -1.84 0.54 9.94
N ILE A 23 -1.81 -0.58 9.21
CA ILE A 23 -0.57 -1.31 8.93
C ILE A 23 0.00 -0.84 7.59
N GLY A 24 1.23 -0.32 7.61
CA GLY A 24 1.96 0.04 6.40
C GLY A 24 2.45 -1.20 5.64
N GLY A 25 2.34 -1.19 4.31
CA GLY A 25 2.85 -2.25 3.44
C GLY A 25 3.64 -1.68 2.27
N LEU A 26 4.87 -2.16 2.07
CA LEU A 26 5.67 -1.88 0.88
C LEU A 26 5.82 -3.19 0.10
N PHE A 27 5.30 -3.23 -1.13
CA PHE A 27 5.37 -4.41 -1.98
C PHE A 27 5.99 -4.04 -3.33
N PRO A 28 6.85 -4.90 -3.91
CA PRO A 28 7.39 -4.71 -5.25
C PRO A 28 6.36 -5.10 -6.31
N ILE A 29 5.34 -4.25 -6.46
CA ILE A 29 4.24 -4.44 -7.42
C ILE A 29 4.77 -4.26 -8.83
N HIS A 30 5.64 -3.27 -9.05
CA HIS A 30 6.33 -3.08 -10.32
C HIS A 30 7.81 -3.44 -10.24
N GLU A 31 8.39 -3.80 -11.38
CA GLU A 31 9.83 -3.92 -11.54
C GLU A 31 10.52 -2.55 -11.42
N SER A 32 11.73 -2.53 -10.87
CA SER A 32 12.60 -1.35 -11.00
C SER A 32 13.07 -1.20 -12.44
N SER A 33 12.69 -0.12 -13.12
CA SER A 33 13.25 0.28 -14.41
C SER A 33 13.96 1.62 -14.27
N ARG A 34 15.12 1.77 -14.91
CA ARG A 34 15.81 3.07 -15.00
C ARG A 34 15.66 3.59 -16.42
N ASN A 35 15.18 4.82 -16.58
CA ASN A 35 15.23 5.47 -17.89
C ASN A 35 16.63 6.06 -18.17
N THR A 36 16.84 6.48 -19.41
CA THR A 36 18.11 7.08 -19.89
C THR A 36 18.53 8.32 -19.09
N SER A 37 17.57 9.00 -18.45
CA SER A 37 17.77 10.15 -17.56
C SER A 37 18.04 9.78 -16.09
N GLY A 38 18.16 8.48 -15.75
CA GLY A 38 18.48 8.01 -14.41
C GLY A 38 17.31 8.04 -13.41
N SER A 39 16.10 8.42 -13.82
CA SER A 39 14.93 8.37 -12.95
C SER A 39 14.34 6.96 -12.92
N THR A 40 14.03 6.48 -11.72
CA THR A 40 13.32 5.20 -11.53
C THR A 40 11.91 5.31 -12.09
N LEU A 41 11.60 4.52 -13.10
CA LEU A 41 10.26 4.29 -13.60
C LEU A 41 9.76 2.94 -13.09
N CYS A 42 8.48 2.87 -12.73
CA CYS A 42 7.80 1.60 -12.48
C CYS A 42 7.74 0.81 -13.79
N GLY A 43 8.32 -0.38 -13.80
CA GLY A 43 8.33 -1.32 -14.91
C GLY A 43 7.06 -2.18 -14.98
N ARG A 44 7.19 -3.43 -15.44
CA ARG A 44 6.05 -4.36 -15.55
C ARG A 44 5.52 -4.75 -14.17
N ILE A 45 4.25 -5.14 -14.11
CA ILE A 45 3.63 -5.67 -12.89
C ILE A 45 4.18 -7.07 -12.60
N LYS A 46 4.62 -7.28 -11.36
CA LYS A 46 5.04 -8.56 -10.80
C LYS A 46 3.87 -9.25 -10.10
N ALA A 47 3.02 -9.93 -10.86
CA ALA A 47 1.81 -10.57 -10.33
C ALA A 47 2.09 -11.51 -9.15
N ASP A 48 3.03 -12.43 -9.31
CA ASP A 48 3.26 -13.51 -8.32
C ASP A 48 4.07 -13.06 -7.09
N GLN A 49 4.83 -11.97 -7.19
CA GLN A 49 5.71 -11.52 -6.10
C GLN A 49 5.24 -10.23 -5.44
N GLY A 50 4.70 -9.28 -6.19
CA GLY A 50 4.19 -8.02 -5.66
C GLY A 50 2.72 -8.13 -5.32
N VAL A 51 1.91 -8.37 -6.35
CA VAL A 51 0.45 -8.35 -6.23
C VAL A 51 -0.04 -9.46 -5.31
N GLN A 52 0.47 -10.69 -5.45
CA GLN A 52 0.07 -11.80 -4.59
C GLN A 52 0.35 -11.51 -3.11
N ARG A 53 1.49 -10.88 -2.78
CA ARG A 53 1.85 -10.56 -1.38
C ARG A 53 0.98 -9.45 -0.82
N MET A 54 0.73 -8.41 -1.62
CA MET A 54 -0.21 -7.34 -1.28
C MET A 54 -1.61 -7.90 -1.00
N VAL A 55 -2.14 -8.74 -1.90
CA VAL A 55 -3.45 -9.37 -1.73
C VAL A 55 -3.47 -10.29 -0.50
N SER A 56 -2.38 -11.02 -0.25
CA SER A 56 -2.25 -11.88 0.93
C SER A 56 -2.29 -11.08 2.24
N MET A 57 -1.66 -9.90 2.29
CA MET A 57 -1.76 -9.00 3.44
C MET A 57 -3.20 -8.54 3.66
N LEU A 58 -3.89 -8.08 2.61
CA LEU A 58 -5.29 -7.64 2.71
C LEU A 58 -6.20 -8.77 3.19
N TYR A 59 -6.01 -9.98 2.65
CA TYR A 59 -6.73 -11.17 3.10
C TYR A 59 -6.46 -11.47 4.59
N ALA A 60 -5.20 -11.42 5.03
CA ALA A 60 -4.86 -11.66 6.43
C ALA A 60 -5.51 -10.64 7.38
N LEU A 61 -5.50 -9.35 7.03
CA LEU A 61 -6.17 -8.31 7.80
C LEU A 61 -7.68 -8.56 7.89
N GLU A 62 -8.30 -8.99 6.79
CA GLU A 62 -9.71 -9.37 6.78
C GLU A 62 -10.00 -10.55 7.73
N GLN A 63 -9.16 -11.60 7.70
CA GLN A 63 -9.32 -12.75 8.60
C GLN A 63 -9.15 -12.36 10.08
N ILE A 64 -8.20 -11.48 10.39
CA ILE A 64 -7.99 -10.96 11.76
C ILE A 64 -9.24 -10.18 12.21
N ASN A 65 -9.71 -9.24 11.39
CA ASN A 65 -10.85 -8.39 11.73
C ASN A 65 -12.18 -9.18 11.89
N LYS A 66 -12.32 -10.33 11.23
CA LYS A 66 -13.48 -11.22 11.39
C LYS A 66 -13.42 -12.09 12.65
N ASN A 67 -12.24 -12.25 13.25
CA ASN A 67 -12.05 -13.13 14.40
C ASN A 67 -12.13 -12.34 15.71
N HIS A 68 -13.27 -12.42 16.40
CA HIS A 68 -13.50 -11.74 17.68
C HIS A 68 -12.55 -12.13 18.83
N ARG A 69 -11.73 -13.18 18.67
CA ARG A 69 -10.71 -13.57 19.66
C ARG A 69 -9.36 -12.86 19.43
N ILE A 70 -9.15 -12.27 18.27
CA ILE A 70 -7.90 -11.60 17.89
C ILE A 70 -8.19 -10.11 17.82
N LEU A 71 -7.50 -9.31 18.65
CA LEU A 71 -7.67 -7.84 18.72
C LEU A 71 -9.13 -7.39 18.90
N PRO A 72 -9.84 -7.85 19.95
CA PRO A 72 -11.24 -7.51 20.16
C PRO A 72 -11.44 -5.98 20.27
N GLY A 73 -12.39 -5.45 19.49
CA GLY A 73 -12.71 -4.01 19.47
C GLY A 73 -11.73 -3.14 18.67
N ILE A 74 -10.73 -3.74 18.02
CA ILE A 74 -9.77 -3.03 17.17
C ILE A 74 -9.93 -3.52 15.74
N GLN A 75 -10.16 -2.59 14.81
CA GLN A 75 -10.18 -2.91 13.38
C GLN A 75 -8.86 -2.50 12.75
N LEU A 76 -8.15 -3.46 12.15
CA LEU A 76 -6.94 -3.19 11.39
C LEU A 76 -7.30 -2.67 9.99
N GLY A 77 -6.64 -1.59 9.60
CA GLY A 77 -6.62 -1.07 8.24
C GLY A 77 -5.23 -1.21 7.62
N ALA A 78 -5.06 -0.64 6.43
CA ALA A 78 -3.80 -0.71 5.69
C ALA A 78 -3.51 0.58 4.94
N GLN A 79 -2.22 0.88 4.80
CA GLN A 79 -1.71 1.83 3.83
C GLN A 79 -0.60 1.15 3.04
N ILE A 80 -0.84 0.90 1.74
CA ILE A 80 0.07 0.11 0.92
C ILE A 80 0.61 0.94 -0.23
N LEU A 81 1.93 0.94 -0.39
CA LEU A 81 2.64 1.57 -1.50
C LEU A 81 3.48 0.55 -2.26
N ASP A 82 3.76 0.89 -3.52
CA ASP A 82 4.69 0.16 -4.37
C ASP A 82 6.15 0.53 -4.01
N SER A 83 7.02 -0.48 -3.92
CA SER A 83 8.45 -0.31 -3.64
C SER A 83 9.28 -0.99 -4.74
N TRP A 84 9.94 -0.19 -5.56
CA TRP A 84 10.84 -0.60 -6.66
C TRP A 84 11.96 -1.56 -6.23
#